data_AF-A0AAV5QRK9-F1
#
_entry.id   AF-A0AAV5QRK9-F1
#
_cell.length_a   1.000
_cell.length_b   1.000
_cell.length_c   1.000
_cell.angle_alpha   90.00
_cell.angle_beta   90.00
_cell.angle_gamma   90.00
#
_symmetry.space_group_name_H-M   'P 1'
#
loop_
_entity.id
_entity.type
_entity.pdbx_description
1 polymer ?
#
loop_
_entity_poly.entity_id
_entity_poly.type
_entity_poly.pdbx_seq_one_letter_code
_entity_poly.pdbx_strand_id
1 'polypeptide(L)'
;MTTIPQSIRSLFKSFPIATYPPVTSESGQAFHHRQFTLQPKSSQRNPDNDHFSLGVYGLFESSNGFILATDPECLFSQLQLCHRNDLKIPTISASCDSSDETSHKIMILSYQASKDSQLPILIENSESLGNGSRAKQSSNRTVRSSFALHELALSKITNRSTYLISHWADQVLYDIWTFTLLTELDASQLLNLYSSPTISPASPIVKTDQYYTSNAVSPIHTLVLKDLLVHLLSRYQFRSRYPTIAENFHNYLPNFVVIQGKPAALGSEIEKIFEDFISLLHHLQELGIGSQSILEDDEDKRIIELKIASYLICIKQFMQGTKVYAIVEEGYPELFTWCDLVLQDC
;
A
#
# COMPACT_ATOMS: atom_id res chain seq x y z
N MET A 1 -15.65 -45.57 -10.20
CA MET A 1 -15.24 -45.03 -8.89
C MET A 1 -15.93 -45.85 -7.81
N THR A 2 -15.20 -46.71 -7.12
CA THR A 2 -15.74 -47.64 -6.12
C THR A 2 -15.99 -46.91 -4.80
N THR A 3 -17.25 -46.75 -4.44
CA THR A 3 -17.70 -46.19 -3.16
C THR A 3 -17.40 -47.17 -2.03
N ILE A 4 -16.59 -46.73 -1.07
CA ILE A 4 -16.22 -47.54 0.10
C ILE A 4 -17.48 -47.77 0.96
N PRO A 5 -17.80 -49.02 1.34
CA PRO A 5 -18.90 -49.34 2.25
C PRO A 5 -18.82 -48.56 3.57
N GLN A 6 -19.98 -48.07 4.05
CA GLN A 6 -20.07 -47.24 5.27
C GLN A 6 -19.46 -47.90 6.51
N SER A 7 -19.51 -49.23 6.62
CA SER A 7 -18.94 -50.02 7.71
C SER A 7 -17.42 -49.97 7.77
N ILE A 8 -16.75 -49.93 6.62
CA ILE A 8 -15.30 -49.74 6.55
C ILE A 8 -14.97 -48.29 6.91
N ARG A 9 -15.79 -47.33 6.46
CA ARG A 9 -15.63 -45.92 6.79
C ARG A 9 -15.80 -45.62 8.29
N SER A 10 -16.62 -46.38 9.03
CA SER A 10 -16.76 -46.21 10.48
C SER A 10 -15.56 -46.75 11.25
N LEU A 11 -14.96 -47.87 10.83
CA LEU A 11 -13.72 -48.40 11.41
C LEU A 11 -12.53 -47.45 11.26
N PHE A 12 -12.44 -46.74 10.13
CA PHE A 12 -11.38 -45.74 9.94
C PHE A 12 -11.65 -44.41 10.68
N LYS A 13 -12.91 -44.11 11.03
CA LYS A 13 -13.28 -42.93 11.85
C LYS A 13 -13.00 -43.10 13.34
N SER A 14 -12.82 -44.33 13.82
CA SER A 14 -12.38 -44.62 15.20
C SER A 14 -10.89 -44.32 15.44
N PHE A 15 -10.14 -43.99 14.40
CA PHE A 15 -8.80 -43.42 14.51
C PHE A 15 -8.93 -41.91 14.24
N PRO A 16 -8.42 -41.02 15.13
CA PRO A 16 -7.40 -41.25 16.16
C PRO A 16 -7.96 -41.60 17.56
N ILE A 17 -7.18 -42.35 18.35
CA ILE A 17 -7.54 -42.85 19.70
C ILE A 17 -7.68 -41.71 20.72
N ALA A 18 -6.92 -40.63 20.54
CA ALA A 18 -7.02 -39.41 21.34
C ALA A 18 -6.81 -38.19 20.43
N THR A 19 -7.65 -37.17 20.59
CA THR A 19 -7.48 -35.86 19.96
C THR A 19 -7.12 -34.87 21.05
N TYR A 20 -5.91 -34.33 20.98
CA TYR A 20 -5.46 -33.27 21.88
C TYR A 20 -6.06 -31.92 21.46
N PRO A 21 -6.29 -31.00 22.41
CA PRO A 21 -6.69 -29.64 22.09
C PRO A 21 -5.61 -28.94 21.23
N PRO A 22 -5.98 -27.90 20.47
CA PRO A 22 -5.04 -27.10 19.72
C PRO A 22 -3.92 -26.57 20.62
N VAL A 23 -2.68 -26.67 20.16
CA VAL A 23 -1.53 -26.08 20.88
C VAL A 23 -1.55 -24.58 20.64
N THR A 24 -1.86 -23.80 21.67
CA THR A 24 -1.73 -22.33 21.64
C THR A 24 -0.26 -21.97 21.81
N SER A 25 0.44 -21.73 20.72
CA SER A 25 1.81 -21.22 20.75
C SER A 25 1.80 -19.72 21.06
N GLU A 26 2.41 -19.31 22.18
CA GLU A 26 2.56 -17.90 22.60
C GLU A 26 3.54 -17.07 21.75
N SER A 27 4.02 -17.60 20.61
CA SER A 27 5.04 -16.99 19.75
C SER A 27 4.57 -15.74 18.95
N GLY A 28 3.46 -15.12 19.32
CA GLY A 28 2.83 -14.00 18.62
C GLY A 28 3.43 -12.61 18.90
N GLN A 29 4.35 -12.48 19.86
CA GLN A 29 4.88 -11.18 20.31
C GLN A 29 5.54 -10.36 19.18
N ALA A 30 6.13 -11.02 18.18
CA ALA A 30 6.71 -10.35 17.02
C ALA A 30 5.68 -9.76 16.04
N PHE A 31 4.38 -10.02 16.21
CA PHE A 31 3.35 -9.47 15.32
C PHE A 31 2.73 -8.19 15.85
N HIS A 32 2.65 -8.01 17.17
CA HIS A 32 1.97 -6.86 17.77
C HIS A 32 2.63 -5.52 17.40
N HIS A 33 3.97 -5.48 17.29
CA HIS A 33 4.69 -4.26 16.91
C HIS A 33 4.54 -3.87 15.44
N ARG A 34 3.86 -4.69 14.62
CA ARG A 34 3.62 -4.41 13.19
C ARG A 34 2.16 -4.13 12.91
N GLN A 35 1.31 -4.07 13.94
CA GLN A 35 -0.13 -3.89 13.81
C GLN A 35 -0.53 -2.53 14.36
N PHE A 36 -1.38 -1.83 13.60
CA PHE A 36 -1.88 -0.50 13.94
C PHE A 36 -3.40 -0.53 13.84
N THR A 37 -4.09 -0.32 14.95
CA THR A 37 -5.54 -0.41 15.02
C THR A 37 -6.19 0.86 14.45
N LEU A 38 -7.21 0.68 13.61
CA LEU A 38 -8.08 1.74 13.11
C LEU A 38 -9.27 1.93 14.05
N GLN A 39 -9.57 3.18 14.37
CA GLN A 39 -10.68 3.51 15.26
C GLN A 39 -11.89 3.98 14.43
N PRO A 40 -13.13 3.62 14.80
CA PRO A 40 -14.31 4.14 14.13
C PRO A 40 -14.50 5.65 14.41
N LYS A 41 -15.05 6.39 13.45
CA LYS A 41 -15.38 7.80 13.61
C LYS A 41 -16.57 8.00 14.54
N SER A 42 -17.56 7.12 14.44
CA SER A 42 -18.74 7.09 15.30
C SER A 42 -18.65 5.99 16.36
N SER A 43 -19.22 6.24 17.54
CA SER A 43 -19.27 5.27 18.64
C SER A 43 -20.26 4.11 18.39
N GLN A 44 -20.97 4.12 17.26
CA GLN A 44 -21.87 3.04 16.87
C GLN A 44 -21.04 1.89 16.30
N ARG A 45 -20.60 1.00 17.19
CA ARG A 45 -19.96 -0.25 16.81
C ARG A 45 -20.97 -1.06 15.98
N ASN A 46 -20.70 -1.25 14.70
CA ASN A 46 -21.45 -2.23 13.92
C ASN A 46 -21.29 -3.60 14.61
N PRO A 47 -22.39 -4.32 14.91
CA PRO A 47 -22.34 -5.59 15.63
C PRO A 47 -21.83 -6.76 14.76
N ASP A 48 -21.55 -6.53 13.49
CA ASP A 48 -20.97 -7.52 12.60
C ASP A 48 -19.49 -7.71 12.96
N ASN A 49 -19.12 -8.94 13.35
CA ASN A 49 -17.74 -9.35 13.69
C ASN A 49 -16.76 -9.33 12.49
N ASP A 50 -17.13 -8.65 11.42
CA ASP A 50 -16.34 -8.55 10.20
C ASP A 50 -15.22 -7.52 10.41
N HIS A 51 -14.00 -8.04 10.55
CA HIS A 51 -12.79 -7.22 10.67
C HIS A 51 -11.87 -7.49 9.50
N PHE A 52 -11.04 -6.50 9.18
CA PHE A 52 -10.07 -6.62 8.10
C PHE A 52 -8.69 -6.20 8.58
N SER A 53 -7.67 -6.72 7.91
CA SER A 53 -6.29 -6.30 8.06
C SER A 53 -5.70 -5.91 6.70
N LEU A 54 -5.28 -4.65 6.58
CA LEU A 54 -4.61 -4.13 5.40
C LEU A 54 -3.10 -4.34 5.53
N GLY A 55 -2.52 -5.13 4.64
CA GLY A 55 -1.08 -5.34 4.55
C GLY A 55 -0.40 -4.27 3.69
N VAL A 56 0.59 -3.59 4.24
CA VAL A 56 1.36 -2.50 3.58
C VAL A 56 2.87 -2.73 3.72
N TYR A 57 3.68 -2.08 2.87
CA TYR A 57 5.14 -2.22 2.90
C TYR A 57 5.78 -1.62 4.18
N GLY A 58 5.32 -0.43 4.56
CA GLY A 58 5.85 0.35 5.67
C GLY A 58 4.90 1.47 6.06
N LEU A 59 5.19 2.10 7.20
CA LEU A 59 4.41 3.21 7.74
C LEU A 59 5.34 4.35 8.18
N PHE A 60 4.87 5.59 8.03
CA PHE A 60 5.54 6.79 8.48
C PHE A 60 4.59 7.68 9.29
N GLU A 61 5.15 8.53 10.13
CA GLU A 61 4.40 9.56 10.86
C GLU A 61 4.42 10.87 10.06
N SER A 62 3.24 11.36 9.70
CA SER A 62 3.06 12.68 9.09
C SER A 62 3.28 13.79 10.14
N SER A 63 3.58 15.02 9.69
CA SER A 63 3.71 16.20 10.55
C SER A 63 2.48 16.46 11.44
N ASN A 64 1.31 15.97 11.02
CA ASN A 64 0.05 16.10 11.74
C ASN A 64 -0.19 14.96 12.77
N GLY A 65 0.78 14.04 12.94
CA GLY A 65 0.70 12.90 13.86
C GLY A 65 -0.07 11.68 13.33
N PHE A 66 -0.45 11.70 12.06
CA PHE A 66 -1.09 10.57 11.37
C PHE A 66 -0.09 9.50 10.96
N ILE A 67 -0.48 8.23 11.09
CA ILE A 67 0.30 7.07 10.64
C ILE A 67 -0.17 6.67 9.25
N LEU A 68 0.69 6.84 8.25
CA LEU A 68 0.38 6.69 6.83
C LEU A 68 1.30 5.66 6.17
N ALA A 69 0.80 4.96 5.15
CA ALA A 69 1.62 4.03 4.37
C ALA A 69 2.66 4.74 3.50
N THR A 70 3.86 4.15 3.41
CA THR A 70 5.01 4.71 2.67
C THR A 70 4.83 4.67 1.15
N ASP A 71 4.10 3.68 0.63
CA ASP A 71 3.81 3.49 -0.80
C ASP A 71 2.47 4.13 -1.20
N PRO A 72 2.41 4.92 -2.29
CA PRO A 72 1.19 5.64 -2.70
C PRO A 72 -0.05 4.76 -2.86
N GLU A 73 0.11 3.55 -3.36
CA GLU A 73 -1.00 2.61 -3.59
C GLU A 73 -1.49 1.96 -2.29
N CYS A 74 -0.56 1.67 -1.38
CA CYS A 74 -0.89 1.26 -0.02
C CYS A 74 -1.63 2.38 0.72
N LEU A 75 -1.18 3.62 0.57
CA LEU A 75 -1.81 4.79 1.17
C LEU A 75 -3.19 5.06 0.57
N PHE A 76 -3.34 4.94 -0.75
CA PHE A 76 -4.65 5.02 -1.41
C PHE A 76 -5.63 3.99 -0.82
N SER A 77 -5.21 2.72 -0.71
CA SER A 77 -6.05 1.66 -0.14
C SER A 77 -6.37 1.92 1.34
N GLN A 78 -5.42 2.45 2.10
CA GLN A 78 -5.64 2.87 3.49
C GLN A 78 -6.72 3.95 3.57
N LEU A 79 -6.59 5.04 2.82
CA LEU A 79 -7.54 6.15 2.82
C LEU A 79 -8.92 5.72 2.33
N GLN A 80 -8.97 4.92 1.26
CA GLN A 80 -10.23 4.40 0.72
C GLN A 80 -10.97 3.51 1.72
N LEU A 81 -10.24 2.67 2.47
CA LEU A 81 -10.84 1.85 3.52
C LEU A 81 -11.27 2.68 4.73
N CYS A 82 -10.52 3.73 5.09
CA CYS A 82 -10.93 4.65 6.15
C CYS A 82 -12.24 5.36 5.78
N HIS A 83 -12.30 5.91 4.57
CA HIS A 83 -13.50 6.58 4.06
C HIS A 83 -14.70 5.62 3.98
N ARG A 84 -14.54 4.44 3.36
CA ARG A 84 -15.65 3.50 3.13
C ARG A 84 -16.29 2.95 4.42
N ASN A 85 -15.48 2.74 5.45
CA ASN A 85 -15.92 2.09 6.69
C ASN A 85 -16.08 3.10 7.84
N ASP A 86 -16.10 4.41 7.56
CA ASP A 86 -16.20 5.47 8.56
C ASP A 86 -15.15 5.32 9.68
N LEU A 87 -13.90 5.06 9.31
CA LEU A 87 -12.76 4.89 10.23
C LEU A 87 -11.85 6.12 10.18
N LYS A 88 -11.21 6.40 11.31
CA LYS A 88 -10.16 7.40 11.45
C LYS A 88 -8.81 6.81 11.10
N ILE A 89 -7.97 7.63 10.47
CA ILE A 89 -6.55 7.34 10.28
C ILE A 89 -5.88 7.14 11.66
N PRO A 90 -5.01 6.13 11.83
CA PRO A 90 -4.38 5.87 13.12
C PRO A 90 -3.41 6.98 13.49
N THR A 91 -3.31 7.29 14.78
CA THR A 91 -2.34 8.24 15.36
C THR A 91 -1.50 7.53 16.43
N ILE A 92 -0.31 8.04 16.72
CA ILE A 92 0.61 7.39 17.68
C ILE A 92 -0.03 7.19 19.05
N SER A 93 -0.79 8.18 19.54
CA SER A 93 -1.47 8.12 20.83
C SER A 93 -2.58 7.07 20.91
N ALA A 94 -3.17 6.69 19.77
CA ALA A 94 -4.27 5.74 19.68
C ALA A 94 -3.84 4.31 19.32
N SER A 95 -2.62 4.13 18.82
CA SER A 95 -2.16 2.88 18.19
C SER A 95 -1.72 1.76 19.17
N CYS A 96 -1.65 2.02 20.48
CA CYS A 96 -1.05 1.12 21.46
C CYS A 96 -2.02 0.20 22.23
N ASP A 97 -3.34 0.35 22.06
CA ASP A 97 -4.32 -0.49 22.75
C ASP A 97 -4.52 -1.82 21.99
N SER A 98 -3.59 -2.74 22.26
CA SER A 98 -3.39 -4.01 21.53
C SER A 98 -4.30 -5.18 21.95
N SER A 99 -5.36 -4.93 22.73
CA SER A 99 -6.16 -6.01 23.32
C SER A 99 -7.40 -6.43 22.52
N ASP A 100 -7.83 -5.66 21.52
CA ASP A 100 -9.03 -6.00 20.75
C ASP A 100 -8.68 -6.75 19.45
N GLU A 101 -8.93 -8.07 19.45
CA GLU A 101 -8.77 -8.91 18.26
C GLU A 101 -9.79 -8.56 17.16
N THR A 102 -10.87 -7.87 17.51
CA THR A 102 -12.01 -7.61 16.61
C THR A 102 -11.94 -6.29 15.86
N SER A 103 -10.86 -5.52 16.00
CA SER A 103 -10.72 -4.22 15.32
C SER A 103 -10.08 -4.33 13.94
N HIS A 104 -10.41 -3.38 13.06
CA HIS A 104 -9.72 -3.22 11.78
C HIS A 104 -8.27 -2.79 12.01
N LYS A 105 -7.32 -3.34 11.23
CA LYS A 105 -5.88 -3.13 11.45
C LYS A 105 -5.14 -2.82 10.16
N ILE A 106 -4.07 -2.05 10.27
CA ILE A 106 -3.01 -1.94 9.27
C ILE A 106 -1.83 -2.77 9.75
N MET A 107 -1.23 -3.55 8.86
CA MET A 107 -0.12 -4.45 9.15
C MET A 107 1.06 -4.19 8.24
N ILE A 108 2.25 -4.05 8.82
CA ILE A 108 3.50 -3.99 8.04
C ILE A 108 3.87 -5.42 7.62
N LEU A 109 3.88 -5.67 6.32
CA LEU A 109 4.20 -6.96 5.71
C LEU A 109 5.37 -6.86 4.73
N SER A 110 6.00 -8.00 4.46
CA SER A 110 6.87 -8.13 3.30
C SER A 110 6.02 -8.37 2.05
N TYR A 111 6.48 -7.89 0.89
CA TYR A 111 5.85 -8.16 -0.40
C TYR A 111 5.68 -9.66 -0.67
N GLN A 112 6.56 -10.48 -0.10
CA GLN A 112 6.51 -11.95 -0.17
C GLN A 112 5.29 -12.56 0.53
N ALA A 113 4.57 -11.78 1.35
CA ALA A 113 3.31 -12.23 1.95
C ALA A 113 2.18 -12.36 0.92
N SER A 114 2.30 -11.71 -0.24
CA SER A 114 1.33 -11.81 -1.33
C SER A 114 1.78 -12.82 -2.40
N LYS A 115 0.80 -13.49 -3.02
CA LYS A 115 1.03 -14.45 -4.10
C LYS A 115 1.59 -13.80 -5.37
N ASP A 116 1.22 -12.56 -5.62
CA ASP A 116 1.71 -11.74 -6.74
C ASP A 116 2.95 -10.93 -6.38
N SER A 117 3.49 -11.11 -5.16
CA SER A 117 4.63 -10.35 -4.66
C SER A 117 4.40 -8.84 -4.64
N GLN A 118 3.13 -8.40 -4.53
CA GLN A 118 2.74 -6.99 -4.49
C GLN A 118 1.86 -6.69 -3.28
N LEU A 119 2.13 -5.54 -2.65
CA LEU A 119 1.24 -4.92 -1.65
C LEU A 119 0.62 -3.66 -2.28
N PRO A 120 -0.58 -3.23 -1.86
CA PRO A 120 -1.32 -3.69 -0.67
C PRO A 120 -2.05 -5.03 -0.84
N ILE A 121 -2.33 -5.72 0.27
CA ILE A 121 -3.27 -6.85 0.33
C ILE A 121 -4.31 -6.63 1.42
N LEU A 122 -5.54 -7.07 1.19
CA LEU A 122 -6.62 -6.98 2.18
C LEU A 122 -6.99 -8.38 2.66
N ILE A 123 -6.90 -8.59 3.96
CA ILE A 123 -7.30 -9.83 4.61
C ILE A 123 -8.62 -9.57 5.33
N GLU A 124 -9.71 -10.17 4.89
CA GLU A 124 -11.01 -10.05 5.54
C GLU A 124 -11.30 -11.36 6.27
N ASN A 125 -11.71 -11.25 7.54
CA ASN A 125 -12.14 -12.39 8.33
C ASN A 125 -13.63 -12.21 8.60
N SER A 126 -14.46 -13.10 8.04
CA SER A 126 -15.86 -13.17 8.43
C SER A 126 -16.09 -14.30 9.41
N GLU A 127 -16.71 -13.98 10.53
CA GLU A 127 -17.22 -14.97 11.47
C GLU A 127 -18.63 -15.35 11.04
N SER A 128 -18.75 -16.43 10.28
CA SER A 128 -20.06 -17.02 9.99
C SER A 128 -20.65 -17.57 11.31
N LEU A 129 -21.67 -16.90 11.86
CA LEU A 129 -22.56 -17.44 12.88
C LEU A 129 -23.25 -18.68 12.31
N GLY A 130 -22.67 -19.85 12.56
CA GLY A 130 -23.30 -21.12 12.25
C GLY A 130 -24.59 -21.24 13.08
N ASN A 131 -25.74 -21.15 12.42
CA ASN A 131 -27.05 -21.50 12.99
C ASN A 131 -27.04 -23.00 13.36
N GLY A 132 -26.55 -23.34 14.54
CA GLY A 132 -26.52 -24.71 15.01
C GLY A 132 -25.49 -24.96 16.10
N SER A 133 -25.99 -25.17 17.32
CA SER A 133 -25.26 -25.61 18.50
C SER A 133 -24.25 -26.72 18.15
N ARG A 134 -22.95 -26.43 18.38
CA ARG A 134 -21.74 -27.28 18.10
C ARG A 134 -21.08 -27.16 16.72
N ALA A 135 -21.37 -26.12 15.94
CA ALA A 135 -20.59 -25.85 14.73
C ALA A 135 -19.26 -25.15 15.06
N LYS A 136 -18.16 -25.83 14.75
CA LYS A 136 -16.78 -25.34 14.68
C LYS A 136 -16.76 -23.92 14.09
N GLN A 137 -16.31 -22.93 14.87
CA GLN A 137 -16.09 -21.55 14.44
C GLN A 137 -15.10 -21.60 13.27
N SER A 138 -15.63 -21.57 12.05
CA SER A 138 -14.83 -21.58 10.83
C SER A 138 -14.78 -20.15 10.36
N SER A 139 -13.73 -19.42 10.75
CA SER A 139 -13.46 -18.11 10.17
C SER A 139 -13.24 -18.29 8.68
N ASN A 140 -14.06 -17.65 7.85
CA ASN A 140 -13.82 -17.63 6.42
C ASN A 140 -12.88 -16.46 6.15
N ARG A 141 -11.61 -16.78 5.89
CA ARG A 141 -10.57 -15.80 5.62
C ARG A 141 -10.42 -15.62 4.11
N THR A 142 -10.76 -14.44 3.62
CA THR A 142 -10.51 -14.05 2.23
C THR A 142 -9.28 -13.16 2.17
N VAL A 143 -8.46 -13.34 1.13
CA VAL A 143 -7.28 -12.51 0.88
C VAL A 143 -7.41 -11.92 -0.51
N ARG A 144 -7.52 -10.59 -0.60
CA ARG A 144 -7.58 -9.84 -1.86
C ARG A 144 -6.21 -9.28 -2.18
N SER A 145 -5.76 -9.47 -3.41
CA SER A 145 -4.48 -8.96 -3.91
C SER A 145 -4.53 -7.46 -4.23
N SER A 146 -3.38 -6.85 -4.48
CA SER A 146 -3.29 -5.44 -4.92
C SER A 146 -4.11 -5.20 -6.18
N PHE A 147 -4.05 -6.12 -7.14
CA PHE A 147 -4.84 -6.03 -8.37
C PHE A 147 -6.35 -6.09 -8.09
N ALA A 148 -6.80 -7.01 -7.23
CA ALA A 148 -8.21 -7.12 -6.88
C ALA A 148 -8.72 -5.86 -6.14
N LEU A 149 -7.90 -5.25 -5.28
CA LEU A 149 -8.25 -3.99 -4.62
C LEU A 149 -8.40 -2.84 -5.61
N HIS A 150 -7.46 -2.74 -6.56
CA HIS A 150 -7.52 -1.75 -7.63
C HIS A 150 -8.77 -1.93 -8.51
N GLU A 151 -9.08 -3.16 -8.94
CA GLU A 151 -10.30 -3.44 -9.71
C GLU A 151 -11.57 -3.10 -8.92
N LEU A 152 -11.61 -3.39 -7.62
CA LEU A 152 -12.75 -3.02 -6.78
C LEU A 152 -12.93 -1.52 -6.68
N ALA A 153 -11.84 -0.75 -6.56
CA ALA A 153 -11.89 0.70 -6.57
C ALA A 153 -12.43 1.22 -7.91
N LEU A 154 -11.91 0.72 -9.04
CA LEU A 154 -12.35 1.13 -10.37
C LEU A 154 -13.80 0.71 -10.67
N SER A 155 -14.24 -0.45 -10.18
CA SER A 155 -15.62 -0.95 -10.41
C SER A 155 -16.70 -0.09 -9.78
N LYS A 156 -16.32 0.75 -8.80
CA LYS A 156 -17.23 1.72 -8.18
C LYS A 156 -17.44 2.96 -9.03
N ILE A 157 -16.49 3.29 -9.91
CA ILE A 157 -16.56 4.48 -10.74
C ILE A 157 -17.60 4.25 -11.83
N THR A 158 -18.75 4.93 -11.72
CA THR A 158 -19.85 4.78 -12.68
C THR A 158 -19.69 5.69 -13.89
N ASN A 159 -19.14 6.89 -13.68
CA ASN A 159 -18.95 7.87 -14.73
C ASN A 159 -17.73 7.54 -15.60
N ARG A 160 -17.97 7.40 -16.90
CA ARG A 160 -16.94 7.10 -17.91
C ARG A 160 -15.83 8.15 -17.96
N SER A 161 -16.14 9.44 -17.83
CA SER A 161 -15.10 10.48 -17.87
C SER A 161 -14.19 10.37 -16.65
N THR A 162 -14.78 10.17 -15.47
CA THR A 162 -14.08 9.97 -14.20
C THR A 162 -13.22 8.71 -14.27
N TYR A 163 -13.75 7.61 -14.82
CA TYR A 163 -12.98 6.38 -15.02
C TYR A 163 -11.72 6.61 -15.89
N LEU A 164 -11.86 7.35 -17.00
CA LEU A 164 -10.73 7.66 -17.88
C LEU A 164 -9.66 8.52 -17.19
N ILE A 165 -10.09 9.53 -16.43
CA ILE A 165 -9.18 10.37 -15.64
C ILE A 165 -8.48 9.53 -14.58
N SER A 166 -9.21 8.66 -13.88
CA SER A 166 -8.64 7.77 -12.86
C SER A 166 -7.57 6.86 -13.45
N HIS A 167 -7.86 6.21 -14.57
CA HIS A 167 -6.91 5.33 -15.25
C HIS A 167 -5.70 6.10 -15.81
N TRP A 168 -5.91 7.30 -16.33
CA TRP A 168 -4.80 8.16 -16.78
C TRP A 168 -3.90 8.58 -15.61
N ALA A 169 -4.50 9.01 -14.50
CA ALA A 169 -3.78 9.36 -13.27
C ALA A 169 -2.98 8.17 -12.72
N ASP A 170 -3.57 6.96 -12.69
CA ASP A 170 -2.88 5.74 -12.25
C ASP A 170 -1.61 5.47 -13.06
N GLN A 171 -1.66 5.63 -14.37
CA GLN A 171 -0.48 5.42 -15.22
C GLN A 171 0.56 6.51 -14.98
N VAL A 172 0.18 7.78 -15.11
CA VAL A 172 1.11 8.90 -15.06
C VAL A 172 1.74 9.05 -13.68
N LEU A 173 0.96 8.97 -12.61
CA LEU A 173 1.45 9.10 -11.24
C LEU A 173 2.35 7.92 -10.85
N TYR A 174 2.00 6.70 -11.27
CA TYR A 174 2.84 5.54 -11.02
C TYR A 174 4.16 5.61 -11.80
N ASP A 175 4.10 6.06 -13.05
CA ASP A 175 5.26 6.16 -13.94
C ASP A 175 6.27 7.17 -13.39
N ILE A 176 5.82 8.37 -13.01
CA ILE A 176 6.71 9.39 -12.44
C ILE A 176 7.25 8.95 -11.08
N TRP A 177 6.41 8.38 -10.21
CA TRP A 177 6.84 7.89 -8.90
C TRP A 177 7.94 6.84 -9.05
N THR A 178 7.69 5.81 -9.86
CA THR A 178 8.64 4.72 -10.11
C THR A 178 9.92 5.24 -10.77
N PHE A 179 9.80 6.14 -11.74
CA PHE A 179 10.96 6.75 -12.38
C PHE A 179 11.85 7.49 -11.38
N THR A 180 11.27 8.32 -10.52
CA THR A 180 12.03 9.07 -9.50
C THR A 180 12.66 8.16 -8.46
N LEU A 181 11.94 7.10 -8.03
CA LEU A 181 12.50 6.07 -7.16
C LEU A 181 13.75 5.41 -7.75
N LEU A 182 13.75 5.15 -9.06
CA LEU A 182 14.85 4.46 -9.74
C LEU A 182 16.05 5.38 -10.02
N THR A 183 15.81 6.67 -10.23
CA THR A 183 16.84 7.58 -10.78
C THR A 183 17.35 8.61 -9.80
N GLU A 184 16.54 9.04 -8.84
CA GLU A 184 16.85 10.17 -7.96
C GLU A 184 16.98 9.78 -6.48
N LEU A 185 16.43 8.63 -6.07
CA LEU A 185 16.55 8.14 -4.69
C LEU A 185 17.73 7.17 -4.52
N ASP A 186 18.37 7.25 -3.35
CA ASP A 186 19.43 6.33 -2.97
C ASP A 186 18.87 4.94 -2.62
N ALA A 187 19.70 3.90 -2.82
CA ALA A 187 19.35 2.51 -2.50
C ALA A 187 18.90 2.31 -1.03
N SER A 188 19.49 3.06 -0.09
CA SER A 188 19.09 3.04 1.33
C SER A 188 17.69 3.62 1.54
N GLN A 189 17.37 4.73 0.88
CA GLN A 189 16.04 5.34 0.94
C GLN A 189 14.98 4.40 0.34
N LEU A 190 15.28 3.79 -0.82
CA LEU A 190 14.38 2.86 -1.47
C LEU A 190 14.11 1.60 -0.63
N LEU A 191 15.15 1.06 0.03
CA LEU A 191 14.98 -0.03 0.98
C LEU A 191 14.14 0.40 2.18
N ASN A 192 14.32 1.60 2.72
CA ASN A 192 13.51 2.06 3.86
C ASN A 192 12.02 2.20 3.50
N LEU A 193 11.69 2.53 2.25
CA LEU A 193 10.31 2.66 1.78
C LEU A 193 9.59 1.31 1.64
N TYR A 194 10.30 0.31 1.11
CA TYR A 194 9.68 -0.92 0.61
C TYR A 194 10.15 -2.21 1.30
N SER A 195 11.31 -2.19 1.94
CA SER A 195 11.71 -3.30 2.79
C SER A 195 11.08 -3.08 4.16
N SER A 196 10.32 -4.08 4.63
CA SER A 196 9.91 -4.14 6.04
C SER A 196 11.19 -3.96 6.84
N PRO A 197 11.34 -2.88 7.61
CA PRO A 197 12.63 -2.62 8.20
C PRO A 197 12.93 -3.83 9.09
N THR A 198 14.18 -4.27 9.07
CA THR A 198 14.72 -5.10 10.15
C THR A 198 14.72 -4.21 11.40
N ILE A 199 13.52 -3.97 11.92
CA ILE A 199 13.17 -2.98 12.93
C ILE A 199 13.80 -3.45 14.23
N SER A 200 14.72 -2.63 14.74
CA SER A 200 14.98 -2.59 16.17
C SER A 200 13.64 -2.39 16.88
N PRO A 201 13.25 -3.24 17.85
CA PRO A 201 11.89 -3.32 18.41
C PRO A 201 11.34 -2.02 19.04
N ALA A 202 12.11 -0.93 19.04
CA ALA A 202 11.76 0.34 19.65
C ALA A 202 10.90 1.28 18.78
N SER A 203 10.89 1.19 17.44
CA SER A 203 10.05 2.07 16.59
C SER A 203 9.83 1.50 15.17
N PRO A 204 8.68 0.84 14.91
CA PRO A 204 8.31 0.32 13.58
C PRO A 204 7.90 1.39 12.57
N ILE A 205 7.71 2.63 13.02
CA ILE A 205 7.30 3.78 12.21
C ILE A 205 8.57 4.52 11.75
N VAL A 206 8.67 4.81 10.45
CA VAL A 206 9.71 5.69 9.91
C VAL A 206 9.42 7.11 10.42
N LYS A 207 10.26 7.62 11.32
CA LYS A 207 10.23 9.03 11.72
C LYS A 207 10.95 9.86 10.67
N THR A 208 10.30 10.94 10.27
CA THR A 208 10.75 11.88 9.21
C THR A 208 12.17 12.40 9.42
N ASP A 209 12.62 12.50 10.68
CA ASP A 209 13.95 13.01 11.03
C ASP A 209 15.07 11.95 11.02
N GLN A 210 14.75 10.68 10.71
CA GLN A 210 15.69 9.55 10.82
C GLN A 210 15.91 8.81 9.49
N TYR A 211 16.02 9.55 8.37
CA TYR A 211 16.62 8.97 7.16
C TYR A 211 18.14 8.77 7.41
N TYR A 212 18.49 7.59 7.89
CA TYR A 212 19.87 7.23 8.19
C TYR A 212 20.75 7.29 6.93
N THR A 213 21.77 8.12 7.01
CA THR A 213 22.99 8.18 6.18
C THR A 213 23.91 6.98 6.42
N SER A 214 23.37 5.76 6.56
CA SER A 214 24.21 4.58 6.72
C SER A 214 24.77 4.16 5.35
N ASN A 215 25.99 4.63 5.08
CA ASN A 215 26.69 4.49 3.79
C ASN A 215 27.12 3.04 3.42
N ALA A 216 26.59 2.01 4.08
CA ALA A 216 26.96 0.61 3.79
C ALA A 216 25.71 -0.27 3.67
N VAL A 217 25.22 -0.45 2.44
CA VAL A 217 24.23 -1.46 2.11
C VAL A 217 24.87 -2.84 2.27
N SER A 218 24.41 -3.65 3.23
CA SER A 218 24.86 -5.04 3.38
C SER A 218 24.63 -5.83 2.08
N PRO A 219 25.48 -6.81 1.74
CA PRO A 219 25.28 -7.66 0.54
C PRO A 219 23.89 -8.31 0.47
N ILE A 220 23.27 -8.63 1.62
CA ILE A 220 21.90 -9.16 1.68
C ILE A 220 20.89 -8.11 1.21
N HIS A 221 21.06 -6.85 1.62
CA HIS A 221 20.21 -5.74 1.18
C HIS A 221 20.35 -5.49 -0.32
N THR A 222 21.52 -5.71 -0.91
CA THR A 222 21.70 -5.64 -2.37
C THR A 222 20.88 -6.70 -3.12
N LEU A 223 20.79 -7.92 -2.59
CA LEU A 223 19.95 -8.97 -3.18
C LEU A 223 18.46 -8.63 -3.07
N VAL A 224 18.02 -8.20 -1.88
CA VAL A 224 16.63 -7.77 -1.64
C VAL A 224 16.27 -6.59 -2.54
N LEU A 225 17.18 -5.64 -2.73
CA LEU A 225 17.00 -4.49 -3.61
C LEU A 225 16.76 -4.93 -5.06
N LYS A 226 17.55 -5.87 -5.57
CA LYS A 226 17.39 -6.36 -6.94
C LYS A 226 16.01 -6.99 -7.17
N ASP A 227 15.58 -7.84 -6.24
CA ASP A 227 14.25 -8.46 -6.33
C ASP A 227 13.14 -7.41 -6.25
N LEU A 228 13.27 -6.46 -5.32
CA LEU A 228 12.35 -5.34 -5.17
C LEU A 228 12.24 -4.50 -6.46
N LEU A 229 13.36 -4.16 -7.11
CA LEU A 229 13.36 -3.40 -8.36
C LEU A 229 12.63 -4.15 -9.48
N VAL A 230 12.84 -5.47 -9.60
CA VAL A 230 12.11 -6.30 -10.56
C VAL A 230 10.60 -6.24 -10.29
N HIS A 231 10.20 -6.28 -9.02
CA HIS A 231 8.79 -6.18 -8.64
C HIS A 231 8.20 -4.80 -8.96
N LEU A 232 8.88 -3.71 -8.62
CA LEU A 232 8.43 -2.35 -8.97
C LEU A 232 8.29 -2.19 -10.49
N LEU A 233 9.27 -2.63 -11.28
CA LEU A 233 9.19 -2.55 -12.74
C LEU A 233 8.06 -3.41 -13.35
N SER A 234 7.62 -4.46 -12.66
CA SER A 234 6.52 -5.32 -13.12
C SER A 234 5.13 -4.75 -12.84
N ARG A 235 5.02 -3.90 -11.80
CA ARG A 235 3.75 -3.34 -11.35
C ARG A 235 3.24 -2.32 -12.37
N TYR A 236 1.92 -2.29 -12.53
CA TYR A 236 1.22 -1.52 -13.56
C TYR A 236 1.81 -1.66 -14.98
N GLN A 237 2.48 -2.76 -15.32
CA GLN A 237 3.11 -2.94 -16.65
C GLN A 237 4.13 -1.84 -17.01
N PHE A 238 4.80 -1.22 -16.02
CA PHE A 238 5.80 -0.17 -16.26
C PHE A 238 6.88 -0.63 -17.25
N ARG A 239 7.40 -1.85 -17.07
CA ARG A 239 8.37 -2.47 -18.00
C ARG A 239 7.89 -2.53 -19.45
N SER A 240 6.59 -2.70 -19.69
CA SER A 240 6.04 -2.75 -21.04
C SER A 240 5.90 -1.35 -21.65
N ARG A 241 5.66 -0.33 -20.83
CA ARG A 241 5.57 1.08 -21.28
C ARG A 241 6.95 1.70 -21.55
N TYR A 242 7.93 1.40 -20.69
CA TYR A 242 9.29 1.96 -20.76
C TYR A 242 10.34 0.85 -20.76
N PRO A 243 10.47 0.11 -21.87
CA PRO A 243 11.41 -1.00 -21.96
C PRO A 243 12.85 -0.52 -21.83
N THR A 244 13.20 0.66 -22.36
CA THR A 244 14.57 1.19 -22.32
C THR A 244 14.99 1.52 -20.88
N ILE A 245 14.11 2.15 -20.10
CA ILE A 245 14.34 2.38 -18.67
C ILE A 245 14.46 1.04 -17.93
N ALA A 246 13.52 0.11 -18.14
CA ALA A 246 13.51 -1.15 -17.43
C ALA A 246 14.74 -2.03 -17.70
N GLU A 247 15.24 -2.07 -18.95
CA GLU A 247 16.46 -2.80 -19.30
C GLU A 247 17.71 -2.24 -18.62
N ASN A 248 17.79 -0.92 -18.49
CA ASN A 248 18.89 -0.25 -17.79
C ASN A 248 18.94 -0.67 -16.31
N PHE A 249 17.78 -0.72 -15.66
CA PHE A 249 17.67 -1.11 -14.24
C PHE A 249 17.67 -2.62 -13.99
N HIS A 250 17.36 -3.45 -15.00
CA HIS A 250 17.42 -4.91 -14.85
C HIS A 250 18.85 -5.41 -14.58
N ASN A 251 19.85 -4.70 -15.10
CA ASN A 251 21.27 -4.99 -14.91
C ASN A 251 21.89 -4.20 -13.75
N TYR A 252 21.07 -3.55 -12.92
CA TYR A 252 21.55 -2.66 -11.87
C TYR A 252 22.40 -3.43 -10.84
N LEU A 253 23.67 -3.05 -10.76
CA LEU A 253 24.55 -3.33 -9.64
C LEU A 253 24.85 -1.99 -8.96
N PRO A 254 24.55 -1.81 -7.66
CA PRO A 254 24.60 -0.51 -6.97
C PRO A 254 25.97 0.21 -6.98
N ASN A 255 27.02 -0.44 -7.49
CA ASN A 255 28.37 0.14 -7.60
C ASN A 255 28.85 0.36 -9.05
N PHE A 256 28.03 0.09 -10.09
CA PHE A 256 28.55 -0.05 -11.47
C PHE A 256 27.76 0.63 -12.60
N VAL A 257 26.79 1.51 -12.32
CA VAL A 257 26.10 2.21 -13.42
C VAL A 257 26.59 3.65 -13.54
N VAL A 258 27.76 3.81 -14.16
CA VAL A 258 28.03 5.03 -14.92
C VAL A 258 27.16 4.92 -16.17
N ILE A 259 26.20 5.84 -16.34
CA ILE A 259 25.44 5.98 -17.58
C ILE A 259 26.41 6.53 -18.65
N GLN A 260 27.33 5.71 -19.15
CA GLN A 260 28.19 6.06 -20.26
C GLN A 260 27.42 5.84 -21.55
N GLY A 261 26.90 6.95 -22.08
CA GLY A 261 26.11 7.00 -23.30
C GLY A 261 24.63 6.78 -23.03
N LYS A 262 23.91 7.84 -22.63
CA LYS A 262 22.43 7.81 -22.65
C LYS A 262 22.00 7.56 -24.11
N PRO A 263 21.36 6.43 -24.44
CA PRO A 263 20.74 6.30 -25.75
C PRO A 263 19.68 7.41 -25.86
N ALA A 264 19.59 8.07 -27.02
CA ALA A 264 18.61 9.15 -27.23
C ALA A 264 17.17 8.72 -26.87
N ALA A 265 16.86 7.43 -27.05
CA ALA A 265 15.61 6.80 -26.63
C ALA A 265 15.31 6.94 -25.12
N LEU A 266 16.33 6.83 -24.25
CA LEU A 266 16.17 7.02 -22.81
C LEU A 266 15.82 8.48 -22.49
N GLY A 267 16.43 9.45 -23.19
CA GLY A 267 16.09 10.87 -23.01
C GLY A 267 14.63 11.16 -23.36
N SER A 268 14.16 10.64 -24.49
CA SER A 268 12.78 10.82 -24.95
C SER A 268 11.75 10.14 -24.03
N GLU A 269 12.04 8.94 -23.50
CA GLU A 269 11.15 8.28 -22.52
C GLU A 269 11.05 9.10 -21.23
N ILE A 270 12.16 9.68 -20.75
CA ILE A 270 12.18 10.51 -19.55
C ILE A 270 11.39 11.80 -19.76
N GLU A 271 11.64 12.52 -20.85
CA GLU A 271 10.93 13.76 -21.17
C GLU A 271 9.43 13.53 -21.24
N LYS A 272 9.00 12.45 -21.89
CA LYS A 272 7.59 12.06 -21.96
C LYS A 272 6.96 11.86 -20.57
N ILE A 273 7.63 11.16 -19.65
CA ILE A 273 7.09 10.92 -18.30
C ILE A 273 6.83 12.25 -17.57
N PHE A 274 7.76 13.21 -17.68
CA PHE A 274 7.58 14.53 -17.07
C PHE A 274 6.52 15.38 -17.78
N GLU A 275 6.47 15.36 -19.10
CA GLU A 275 5.42 16.06 -19.88
C GLU A 275 4.02 15.54 -19.54
N ASP A 276 3.85 14.22 -19.46
CA ASP A 276 2.58 13.59 -19.08
C ASP A 276 2.20 13.97 -17.64
N PHE A 277 3.18 14.02 -16.72
CA PHE A 277 2.96 14.43 -15.32
C PHE A 277 2.53 15.89 -15.20
N ILE A 278 3.23 16.81 -15.85
CA ILE A 278 2.86 18.24 -15.86
C ILE A 278 1.49 18.43 -16.49
N SER A 279 1.20 17.73 -17.59
CA SER A 279 -0.12 17.77 -18.25
C SER A 279 -1.24 17.30 -17.31
N LEU A 280 -0.98 16.24 -16.54
CA LEU A 280 -1.91 15.79 -15.51
C LEU A 280 -2.13 16.88 -14.45
N LEU A 281 -1.07 17.45 -13.87
CA LEU A 281 -1.19 18.48 -12.84
C LEU A 281 -1.98 19.71 -13.32
N HIS A 282 -1.73 20.16 -14.55
CA HIS A 282 -2.51 21.24 -15.17
C HIS A 282 -3.99 20.87 -15.28
N HIS A 283 -4.30 19.66 -15.74
CA HIS A 283 -5.68 19.21 -15.83
C HIS A 283 -6.37 19.09 -14.46
N LEU A 284 -5.64 18.68 -13.41
CA LEU A 284 -6.18 18.64 -12.05
C LEU A 284 -6.57 20.03 -11.55
N GLN A 285 -5.75 21.05 -11.83
CA GLN A 285 -6.09 22.44 -11.53
C GLN A 285 -7.32 22.92 -12.30
N GLU A 286 -7.43 22.59 -13.59
CA GLU A 286 -8.62 22.93 -14.41
C GLU A 286 -9.90 22.30 -13.85
N LEU A 287 -9.81 21.08 -13.30
CA LEU A 287 -10.92 20.40 -12.64
C LEU A 287 -11.26 20.98 -11.27
N GLY A 288 -10.49 21.96 -10.78
CA GLY A 288 -10.66 22.56 -9.46
C GLY A 288 -10.16 21.68 -8.31
N ILE A 289 -9.47 20.58 -8.60
CA ILE A 289 -8.82 19.74 -7.59
C ILE A 289 -7.64 20.54 -7.03
N GLY A 290 -7.74 20.93 -5.76
CA GLY A 290 -6.82 21.88 -5.11
C GLY A 290 -7.49 23.17 -4.63
N SER A 291 -8.63 23.54 -5.22
CA SER A 291 -9.49 24.60 -4.69
C SER A 291 -10.31 24.07 -3.51
N GLN A 292 -10.57 24.89 -2.50
CA GLN A 292 -11.08 24.50 -1.17
C GLN A 292 -12.41 23.70 -1.11
N SER A 293 -13.03 23.35 -2.24
CA SER A 293 -14.14 22.38 -2.24
C SER A 293 -13.58 20.97 -2.37
N ILE A 294 -13.62 20.22 -1.26
CA ILE A 294 -13.75 18.76 -1.34
C ILE A 294 -14.98 18.52 -2.24
N LEU A 295 -14.81 17.79 -3.34
CA LEU A 295 -15.90 17.61 -4.31
C LEU A 295 -17.05 16.89 -3.60
N GLU A 296 -18.12 17.64 -3.32
CA GLU A 296 -19.29 17.18 -2.55
C GLU A 296 -19.86 15.85 -3.09
N ASP A 297 -20.19 14.93 -2.17
CA ASP A 297 -21.04 13.72 -2.24
C ASP A 297 -20.89 12.75 -3.44
N ASP A 298 -19.93 12.95 -4.34
CA ASP A 298 -19.70 12.09 -5.50
C ASP A 298 -18.58 11.07 -5.21
N GLU A 299 -18.97 9.85 -4.88
CA GLU A 299 -18.08 8.70 -4.65
C GLU A 299 -17.07 8.51 -5.79
N ASP A 300 -17.45 8.77 -7.05
CA ASP A 300 -16.56 8.59 -8.19
C ASP A 300 -15.40 9.60 -8.13
N LYS A 301 -15.70 10.85 -7.78
CA LYS A 301 -14.69 11.91 -7.62
C LYS A 301 -13.84 11.66 -6.40
N ARG A 302 -14.44 11.21 -5.29
CA ARG A 302 -13.74 10.94 -4.05
C ARG A 302 -12.65 9.88 -4.22
N ILE A 303 -12.90 8.83 -4.99
CA ILE A 303 -11.89 7.80 -5.31
C ILE A 303 -10.68 8.42 -6.01
N ILE A 304 -10.89 9.34 -6.96
CA ILE A 304 -9.81 10.03 -7.66
C ILE A 304 -9.05 10.97 -6.72
N GLU A 305 -9.76 11.74 -5.90
CA GLU A 305 -9.16 12.63 -4.91
C GLU A 305 -8.21 11.87 -3.98
N LEU A 306 -8.68 10.78 -3.37
CA LEU A 306 -7.87 9.97 -2.45
C LEU A 306 -6.64 9.37 -3.12
N LYS A 307 -6.77 9.01 -4.40
CA LYS A 307 -5.69 8.46 -5.21
C LYS A 307 -4.63 9.50 -5.54
N ILE A 308 -5.03 10.69 -6.00
CA ILE A 308 -4.08 11.78 -6.28
C ILE A 308 -3.41 12.23 -4.98
N ALA A 309 -4.19 12.40 -3.92
CA ALA A 309 -3.67 12.80 -2.62
C ALA A 309 -2.64 11.80 -2.10
N SER A 310 -2.85 10.48 -2.26
CA SER A 310 -1.89 9.48 -1.79
C SER A 310 -0.53 9.61 -2.47
N TYR A 311 -0.48 9.84 -3.78
CA TYR A 311 0.77 10.09 -4.50
C TYR A 311 1.44 11.39 -4.07
N LEU A 312 0.68 12.49 -4.00
CA LEU A 312 1.22 13.79 -3.64
C LEU A 312 1.74 13.85 -2.18
N ILE A 313 1.07 13.17 -1.26
CA ILE A 313 1.52 13.04 0.14
C ILE A 313 2.85 12.28 0.19
N CYS A 314 2.96 11.16 -0.52
CA CYS A 314 4.21 10.40 -0.61
C CYS A 314 5.33 11.22 -1.28
N ILE A 315 5.03 11.99 -2.33
CA ILE A 315 5.99 12.89 -2.99
C ILE A 315 6.47 13.97 -2.00
N LYS A 316 5.55 14.65 -1.30
CA LYS A 316 5.85 15.69 -0.30
C LYS A 316 6.79 15.17 0.80
N GLN A 317 6.59 13.92 1.21
CA GLN A 317 7.32 13.30 2.31
C GLN A 317 8.68 12.71 1.89
N PHE A 318 8.74 11.99 0.77
CA PHE A 318 9.88 11.13 0.44
C PHE A 318 10.73 11.64 -0.71
N MET A 319 10.24 12.61 -1.47
CA MET A 319 10.89 13.08 -2.70
C MET A 319 11.44 14.50 -2.55
N GLN A 320 11.64 15.00 -1.33
CA GLN A 320 12.25 16.31 -1.10
C GLN A 320 13.63 16.40 -1.77
N GLY A 321 13.84 17.47 -2.55
CA GLY A 321 15.07 17.66 -3.33
C GLY A 321 15.11 16.98 -4.70
N THR A 322 14.08 16.21 -5.07
CA THR A 322 13.91 15.66 -6.42
C THR A 322 13.31 16.70 -7.38
N LYS A 323 13.41 16.44 -8.68
CA LYS A 323 12.75 17.29 -9.70
C LYS A 323 11.23 17.29 -9.58
N VAL A 324 10.65 16.14 -9.24
CA VAL A 324 9.19 15.98 -9.11
C VAL A 324 8.66 16.83 -7.97
N TYR A 325 9.35 16.81 -6.83
CA TYR A 325 9.01 17.65 -5.69
C TYR A 325 9.09 19.13 -6.05
N ALA A 326 10.17 19.57 -6.72
CA ALA A 326 10.32 20.95 -7.14
C ALA A 326 9.19 21.41 -8.08
N ILE A 327 8.79 20.56 -9.04
CA ILE A 327 7.66 20.86 -9.96
C ILE A 327 6.37 21.12 -9.18
N VAL A 328 6.05 20.28 -8.18
CA VAL A 328 4.82 20.42 -7.40
C VAL A 328 4.93 21.59 -6.41
N GLU A 329 6.05 21.75 -5.72
CA GLU A 329 6.25 22.82 -4.73
C GLU A 329 6.25 24.22 -5.37
N GLU A 330 6.96 24.40 -6.48
CA GLU A 330 7.08 25.71 -7.14
C GLU A 330 5.89 26.00 -8.08
N GLY A 331 5.39 24.99 -8.80
CA GLY A 331 4.34 25.17 -9.80
C GLY A 331 2.92 24.98 -9.27
N TYR A 332 2.73 24.14 -8.26
CA TYR A 332 1.40 23.68 -7.81
C TYR A 332 1.27 23.60 -6.26
N PRO A 333 1.69 24.62 -5.48
CA PRO A 333 1.74 24.54 -4.02
C PRO A 333 0.37 24.30 -3.36
N GLU A 334 -0.70 24.76 -4.01
CA GLU A 334 -2.09 24.56 -3.54
C GLU A 334 -2.44 23.07 -3.38
N LEU A 335 -1.86 22.21 -4.23
CA LEU A 335 -2.10 20.76 -4.15
C LEU A 335 -1.56 20.15 -2.86
N PHE A 336 -0.43 20.63 -2.34
CA PHE A 336 0.10 20.17 -1.06
C PHE A 336 -0.75 20.61 0.12
N THR A 337 -1.34 21.81 0.07
CA THR A 337 -2.29 22.27 1.09
C THR A 337 -3.60 21.49 1.03
N TRP A 338 -4.06 21.16 -0.18
CA TRP A 338 -5.25 20.35 -0.40
C TRP A 338 -5.07 18.92 0.13
N CYS A 339 -3.89 18.32 -0.02
CA CYS A 339 -3.59 17.01 0.56
C CYS A 339 -3.77 16.99 2.08
N ASP A 340 -3.38 18.06 2.77
CA ASP A 340 -3.55 18.16 4.22
C ASP A 340 -5.04 18.25 4.61
N LEU A 341 -5.89 18.87 3.78
CA LEU A 341 -7.35 18.89 3.96
C LEU A 341 -7.97 17.50 3.73
N VAL A 342 -7.53 16.77 2.70
CA VAL A 342 -7.99 15.40 2.42
C VAL A 342 -7.69 14.46 3.60
N LEU A 343 -6.52 14.60 4.22
CA LEU A 343 -6.13 13.85 5.40
C LEU A 343 -6.96 14.18 6.64
N GLN A 344 -7.43 15.42 6.78
CA GLN A 344 -8.28 15.81 7.93
C GLN A 344 -9.71 15.29 7.80
N ASP A 345 -10.20 15.11 6.56
CA ASP A 345 -11.52 14.55 6.30
C ASP A 345 -11.56 13.02 6.53
N CYS A 346 -10.44 12.34 6.28
CA CYS A 346 -10.26 10.90 6.48
C CYS A 346 -9.97 10.56 7.95
#